data_AF-A0A7S0XCP6-F1
#
_entry.id   AF-A0A7S0XCP6-F1
#
_cell.length_a   1.000
_cell.length_b   1.000
_cell.length_c   1.000
_cell.angle_alpha   90.00
_cell.angle_beta   90.00
_cell.angle_gamma   90.00
#
_symmetry.space_group_name_H-M   'P 1'
#
loop_
_entity.id
_entity.type
_entity.pdbx_description
1 polymer ?
#
loop_
_entity_poly.entity_id
_entity_poly.type
_entity_poly.pdbx_seq_one_letter_code
_entity_poly.pdbx_strand_id
1 'polypeptide(L)'
;SGERRVRDNDGRGGRGLGRGGDGSGGVGGGKMDPILVNASITSAVCPQDILTVVRDNLLVLNHVNVSTAFNKLGKMGSQRDFFPRHLTVDKGFQELLGLVRGFAEKRQFGSQELANTTHGIAKLHAAGRL
;
A
#
# COMPACT_ATOMS: atom_id res chain seq x y z
N SER A 1 -37.96 45.65 4.08
CA SER A 1 -36.95 44.73 4.65
C SER A 1 -36.94 43.43 3.88
N GLY A 2 -35.77 43.05 3.35
CA GLY A 2 -35.51 41.69 2.86
C GLY A 2 -34.87 41.57 1.47
N GLU A 3 -33.85 42.38 1.15
CA GLU A 3 -33.02 42.23 -0.05
C GLU A 3 -32.19 40.93 0.03
N ARG A 4 -32.39 40.02 -0.93
CA ARG A 4 -31.52 38.85 -1.14
C ARG A 4 -30.36 39.27 -2.06
N ARG A 5 -29.18 39.43 -1.47
CA ARG A 5 -27.92 39.61 -2.18
C ARG A 5 -27.47 38.27 -2.75
N VAL A 6 -27.47 38.13 -4.06
CA VAL A 6 -26.70 37.10 -4.77
C VAL A 6 -25.25 37.60 -4.77
N ARG A 7 -24.33 36.80 -4.22
CA ARG A 7 -22.89 37.07 -4.33
C ARG A 7 -22.35 36.30 -5.51
N ASP A 8 -21.84 37.04 -6.48
CA ASP A 8 -20.87 36.58 -7.46
C ASP A 8 -19.63 36.04 -6.73
N ASN A 9 -19.12 34.90 -7.18
CA ASN A 9 -17.81 34.43 -6.79
C ASN A 9 -17.02 34.07 -8.05
N ASP A 10 -16.54 35.10 -8.72
CA ASP A 10 -15.40 35.01 -9.62
C ASP A 10 -14.12 34.92 -8.78
N GLY A 11 -13.34 33.85 -8.98
CA GLY A 11 -12.06 33.76 -8.28
C GLY A 11 -11.23 32.51 -8.57
N ARG A 12 -10.35 32.64 -9.57
CA ARG A 12 -8.96 32.11 -9.61
C ARG A 12 -8.84 30.58 -9.61
N GLY A 13 -8.52 29.92 -10.72
CA GLY A 13 -7.30 30.12 -11.49
C GLY A 13 -6.20 29.20 -10.96
N GLY A 14 -5.79 28.17 -11.72
CA GLY A 14 -4.62 27.40 -11.33
C GLY A 14 -4.40 26.04 -12.03
N ARG A 15 -3.77 26.10 -13.20
CA ARG A 15 -2.61 25.27 -13.60
C ARG A 15 -2.82 23.76 -13.81
N GLY A 16 -2.77 23.39 -15.10
CA GLY A 16 -1.89 22.31 -15.55
C GLY A 16 -2.48 20.91 -15.61
N LEU A 17 -3.27 20.63 -16.65
CA LEU A 17 -3.42 19.25 -17.12
C LEU A 17 -2.25 18.97 -18.08
N GLY A 18 -1.12 18.60 -17.48
CA GLY A 18 0.04 18.08 -18.18
C GLY A 18 -0.34 16.80 -18.91
N ARG A 19 -0.21 16.87 -20.23
CA ARG A 19 -0.19 15.74 -21.17
C ARG A 19 1.17 15.07 -21.07
N GLY A 20 1.21 13.75 -20.96
CA GLY A 20 2.42 12.92 -21.10
C GLY A 20 2.53 11.90 -19.97
N GLY A 21 2.64 10.60 -20.23
CA GLY A 21 2.70 9.88 -21.48
C GLY A 21 2.61 8.39 -21.22
N ASP A 22 2.22 7.67 -22.27
CA ASP A 22 2.40 6.24 -22.42
C ASP A 22 3.84 5.84 -22.06
N GLY A 23 3.96 4.79 -21.25
CA GLY A 23 5.25 4.32 -20.74
C GLY A 23 5.17 2.88 -20.26
N SER A 24 4.62 2.01 -21.11
CA SER A 24 4.89 0.58 -21.05
C SER A 24 6.39 0.35 -21.20
N GLY A 25 6.98 -0.47 -20.31
CA GLY A 25 8.29 -1.07 -20.54
C GLY A 25 9.38 -0.58 -19.61
N GLY A 26 9.71 -1.41 -18.64
CA GLY A 26 10.87 -1.17 -17.77
C GLY A 26 10.90 -2.12 -16.58
N VAL A 27 10.96 -3.42 -16.84
CA VAL A 27 11.40 -4.40 -15.83
C VAL A 27 12.91 -4.21 -15.67
N GLY A 28 13.29 -3.10 -15.04
CA GLY A 28 14.66 -2.81 -14.65
C GLY A 28 14.89 -3.40 -13.27
N GLY A 29 15.65 -4.49 -13.20
CA GLY A 29 16.05 -5.20 -11.98
C GLY A 29 17.03 -4.41 -11.10
N GLY A 30 16.73 -3.15 -10.82
CA GLY A 30 17.40 -2.32 -9.81
C GLY A 30 16.50 -2.23 -8.58
N LYS A 31 17.09 -2.41 -7.40
CA LYS A 31 16.37 -2.24 -6.11
C LYS A 31 15.75 -0.84 -6.08
N MET A 32 14.43 -0.75 -5.91
CA MET A 32 13.75 0.54 -5.85
C MET A 32 14.13 1.30 -4.57
N ASP A 33 14.11 2.63 -4.64
CA ASP A 33 14.15 3.48 -3.46
C ASP A 33 12.96 3.14 -2.53
N PRO A 34 13.12 3.06 -1.19
CA PRO A 34 12.03 2.77 -0.26
C PRO A 34 10.79 3.67 -0.43
N ILE A 35 10.96 4.92 -0.88
CA ILE A 35 9.86 5.85 -1.21
C ILE A 35 9.07 5.34 -2.41
N LEU A 36 9.77 4.91 -3.46
CA LEU A 36 9.15 4.34 -4.66
C LEU A 36 8.46 3.01 -4.35
N VAL A 37 9.05 2.17 -3.51
CA VAL A 37 8.41 0.93 -3.02
C VAL A 37 7.10 1.24 -2.31
N ASN A 38 7.08 2.25 -1.42
CA ASN A 38 5.86 2.65 -0.74
C ASN A 38 4.78 3.17 -1.70
N ALA A 39 5.19 3.93 -2.72
CA ALA A 39 4.30 4.42 -3.77
C ALA A 39 3.69 3.24 -4.55
N SER A 40 4.50 2.27 -4.97
CA SER A 40 4.05 1.06 -5.67
C SER A 40 3.07 0.22 -4.84
N ILE A 41 3.33 0.03 -3.54
CA ILE A 41 2.39 -0.65 -2.63
C ILE A 41 1.07 0.15 -2.52
N THR A 42 1.15 1.47 -2.45
CA THR A 42 -0.02 2.33 -2.30
C THR A 42 -0.88 2.35 -3.56
N SER A 43 -0.26 2.33 -4.74
CA SER A 43 -0.93 2.30 -6.04
C SER A 43 -1.43 0.91 -6.46
N ALA A 44 -0.99 -0.16 -5.78
CA ALA A 44 -1.43 -1.51 -6.07
C ALA A 44 -2.96 -1.62 -6.03
N VAL A 45 -3.51 -2.26 -7.05
CA VAL A 45 -4.97 -2.44 -7.24
C VAL A 45 -5.44 -3.83 -6.82
N CYS A 46 -4.53 -4.81 -6.76
CA CYS A 46 -4.82 -6.14 -6.25
C CYS A 46 -3.75 -6.64 -5.25
N PRO A 47 -4.05 -7.68 -4.45
CA PRO A 47 -3.10 -8.22 -3.48
C PRO A 47 -1.83 -8.78 -4.11
N GLN A 48 -1.94 -9.42 -5.28
CA GLN A 48 -0.81 -10.00 -6.00
C GLN A 48 0.25 -8.95 -6.39
N ASP A 49 -0.17 -7.73 -6.72
CA ASP A 49 0.74 -6.63 -7.04
C ASP A 49 1.58 -6.26 -5.81
N ILE A 50 0.95 -6.17 -4.63
CA ILE A 50 1.64 -5.89 -3.36
C ILE A 50 2.68 -6.97 -3.08
N LEU A 51 2.29 -8.25 -3.20
CA LEU A 51 3.18 -9.38 -2.93
C LEU A 51 4.35 -9.44 -3.92
N THR A 52 4.12 -9.07 -5.18
CA THR A 52 5.17 -8.99 -6.20
C THR A 52 6.18 -7.88 -5.86
N VAL A 53 5.70 -6.68 -5.55
CA VAL A 53 6.56 -5.56 -5.11
C VAL A 53 7.39 -5.94 -3.89
N VAL A 54 6.80 -6.66 -2.93
CA VAL A 54 7.50 -7.14 -1.74
C VAL A 54 8.64 -8.08 -2.10
N ARG A 55 8.36 -9.14 -2.89
CA ARG A 55 9.39 -10.13 -3.30
C ARG A 55 10.55 -9.48 -4.04
N ASP A 56 10.25 -8.53 -4.92
CA ASP A 56 11.27 -7.90 -5.76
C ASP A 56 12.15 -6.90 -4.97
N ASN A 57 11.70 -6.47 -3.78
CA ASN A 57 12.34 -5.40 -3.02
C ASN A 57 12.65 -5.76 -1.55
N LEU A 58 12.67 -7.05 -1.18
CA LEU A 58 12.84 -7.51 0.21
C LEU A 58 13.99 -6.83 0.97
N LEU A 59 15.13 -6.64 0.31
CA LEU A 59 16.35 -6.12 0.93
C LEU A 59 16.29 -4.61 1.26
N VAL A 60 15.33 -3.89 0.69
CA VAL A 60 15.16 -2.44 0.90
C VAL A 60 13.89 -2.08 1.65
N LEU A 61 13.01 -3.06 1.92
CA LEU A 61 11.81 -2.84 2.71
C LEU A 61 12.16 -2.43 4.13
N ASN A 62 11.49 -1.38 4.62
CA ASN A 62 11.54 -0.95 6.01
C ASN A 62 10.20 -1.18 6.72
N HIS A 63 10.16 -0.90 8.02
CA HIS A 63 8.96 -1.07 8.85
C HIS A 63 7.74 -0.27 8.36
N VAL A 64 7.95 0.90 7.75
CA VAL A 64 6.89 1.72 7.15
C VAL A 64 6.30 0.99 5.93
N ASN A 65 7.14 0.50 5.01
CA ASN A 65 6.68 -0.23 3.83
C ASN A 65 5.89 -1.49 4.24
N VAL A 66 6.39 -2.24 5.22
CA VAL A 66 5.72 -3.44 5.74
C VAL A 66 4.37 -3.12 6.35
N SER A 67 4.28 -2.09 7.19
CA SER A 67 3.02 -1.61 7.74
C SER A 67 2.02 -1.19 6.65
N THR A 68 2.49 -0.46 5.64
CA THR A 68 1.68 -0.05 4.49
C THR A 68 1.14 -1.27 3.73
N ALA A 69 1.98 -2.27 3.47
CA ALA A 69 1.59 -3.50 2.78
C ALA A 69 0.48 -4.24 3.53
N PHE A 70 0.63 -4.48 4.84
CA PHE A 70 -0.41 -5.15 5.64
C PHE A 70 -1.70 -4.36 5.72
N ASN A 71 -1.63 -3.05 5.92
CA ASN A 71 -2.82 -2.21 5.94
C ASN A 71 -3.57 -2.25 4.61
N LYS A 72 -2.85 -2.21 3.48
CA LYS A 72 -3.44 -2.27 2.14
C LYS A 72 -4.04 -3.65 1.85
N LEU A 73 -3.32 -4.74 2.15
CA LEU A 73 -3.84 -6.11 2.05
C LEU A 73 -5.10 -6.30 2.92
N GLY A 74 -5.09 -5.83 4.15
CA GLY A 74 -6.24 -5.90 5.06
C GLY A 74 -7.46 -5.14 4.52
N LYS A 75 -7.26 -3.99 3.88
CA LYS A 75 -8.35 -3.25 3.20
C LYS A 75 -8.91 -4.02 1.99
N MET A 76 -8.07 -4.78 1.29
CA MET A 76 -8.47 -5.61 0.17
C MET A 76 -9.13 -6.92 0.61
N GLY A 77 -8.93 -7.39 1.84
CA GLY A 77 -9.32 -8.74 2.28
C GLY A 77 -10.77 -9.15 1.99
N SER A 78 -11.71 -8.21 2.02
CA SER A 78 -13.13 -8.45 1.74
C SER A 78 -13.51 -8.40 0.25
N GLN A 79 -12.57 -8.09 -0.66
CA GLN A 79 -12.81 -8.09 -2.10
C GLN A 79 -13.14 -9.50 -2.60
N ARG A 80 -14.10 -9.61 -3.52
CA ARG A 80 -14.58 -10.89 -4.06
C ARG A 80 -13.52 -11.58 -4.93
N ASP A 81 -12.78 -10.78 -5.67
CA ASP A 81 -11.69 -11.13 -6.59
C ASP A 81 -10.31 -11.15 -5.91
N PHE A 82 -10.28 -11.18 -4.56
CA PHE A 82 -9.04 -11.29 -3.81
C PHE A 82 -8.23 -12.53 -4.22
N PHE A 83 -7.05 -12.30 -4.80
CA PHE A 83 -6.12 -13.34 -5.21
C PHE A 83 -4.69 -12.96 -4.79
N PRO A 84 -3.90 -13.89 -4.22
CA PRO A 84 -4.24 -15.31 -3.97
C PRO A 84 -5.28 -15.48 -2.85
N ARG A 85 -6.09 -16.55 -2.91
CA ARG A 85 -7.19 -16.78 -1.93
C ARG A 85 -6.67 -17.06 -0.51
N HIS A 86 -5.53 -17.74 -0.42
CA HIS A 86 -4.83 -18.05 0.83
C HIS A 86 -3.44 -17.43 0.75
N LEU A 87 -3.18 -16.43 1.58
CA LEU A 87 -1.91 -15.71 1.59
C LEU A 87 -0.79 -16.53 2.22
N THR A 88 -1.09 -17.42 3.16
CA THR A 88 -0.08 -18.20 3.89
C THR A 88 0.74 -19.16 3.01
N VAL A 89 0.25 -19.51 1.83
CA VAL A 89 1.00 -20.30 0.84
C VAL A 89 1.80 -19.45 -0.15
N ASP A 90 1.59 -18.12 -0.17
CA ASP A 90 2.35 -17.22 -1.03
C ASP A 90 3.71 -16.88 -0.40
N LYS A 91 4.78 -17.10 -1.17
CA LYS A 91 6.16 -16.85 -0.73
C LYS A 91 6.41 -15.40 -0.34
N GLY A 92 5.86 -14.44 -1.09
CA GLY A 92 6.01 -13.02 -0.79
C GLY A 92 5.33 -12.64 0.52
N PHE A 93 4.18 -13.25 0.81
CA PHE A 93 3.50 -13.05 2.09
C PHE A 93 4.28 -13.68 3.27
N GLN A 94 4.86 -14.87 3.09
CA GLN A 94 5.71 -15.50 4.10
C GLN A 94 6.95 -14.65 4.40
N GLU A 95 7.60 -14.10 3.37
CA GLU A 95 8.73 -13.19 3.53
C GLU A 95 8.32 -11.89 4.24
N LEU A 96 7.13 -11.36 3.92
CA LEU A 96 6.56 -10.18 4.58
C LEU A 96 6.32 -10.41 6.08
N LEU A 97 5.81 -11.59 6.46
CA LEU A 97 5.68 -11.99 7.86
C LEU A 97 7.04 -12.12 8.55
N GLY A 98 8.03 -12.67 7.86
CA GLY A 98 9.41 -12.73 8.34
C GLY A 98 9.99 -11.35 8.66
N LEU A 99 9.73 -10.36 7.80
CA LEU A 99 10.14 -8.97 8.03
C LEU A 99 9.44 -8.35 9.24
N VAL A 100 8.13 -8.58 9.43
CA VAL A 100 7.42 -8.13 10.65
C VAL A 100 8.09 -8.67 11.89
N ARG A 101 8.39 -9.98 11.92
CA ARG A 101 9.07 -10.60 13.05
C ARG A 101 10.43 -9.95 13.31
N GLY A 102 11.25 -9.80 12.26
CA GLY A 102 12.58 -9.17 12.38
C GLY A 102 12.53 -7.73 12.89
N PHE A 103 11.58 -6.93 12.42
CA PHE A 103 11.39 -5.54 12.88
C PHE A 103 10.86 -5.47 14.31
N ALA A 104 9.98 -6.39 14.71
CA ALA A 104 9.48 -6.48 16.08
C ALA A 104 10.60 -6.87 17.07
N GLU A 105 11.41 -7.88 16.74
CA GLU A 105 12.56 -8.31 17.57
C GLU A 105 13.58 -7.17 17.76
N LYS A 106 13.82 -6.37 16.72
CA LYS A 106 14.71 -5.20 16.78
C LYS A 106 14.06 -3.94 17.35
N ARG A 107 12.78 -3.99 17.76
CA ARG A 107 11.99 -2.84 18.24
C ARG A 107 11.99 -1.65 17.27
N GLN A 108 11.95 -1.93 15.97
CA GLN A 108 11.99 -0.91 14.92
C GLN A 108 10.59 -0.41 14.51
N PHE A 109 9.52 -1.04 15.01
CA PHE A 109 8.16 -0.55 14.80
C PHE A 109 7.84 0.62 15.72
N GLY A 110 7.40 1.73 15.12
CA GLY A 110 6.64 2.74 15.84
C GLY A 110 5.23 2.24 16.19
N SER A 111 4.57 2.92 17.13
CA SER A 111 3.22 2.54 17.59
C SER A 111 2.20 2.52 16.46
N GLN A 112 2.29 3.46 15.52
CA GLN A 112 1.36 3.55 14.40
C GLN A 112 1.57 2.41 13.40
N GLU A 113 2.81 2.09 13.06
CA GLU A 113 3.14 1.02 12.13
C GLU A 113 2.76 -0.35 12.71
N LEU A 114 2.95 -0.55 14.01
CA LEU A 114 2.51 -1.75 14.72
C LEU A 114 0.98 -1.90 14.70
N ALA A 115 0.25 -0.82 15.00
CA ALA A 115 -1.21 -0.81 14.97
C ALA A 115 -1.76 -1.10 13.56
N ASN A 116 -1.18 -0.49 12.53
CA ASN A 116 -1.55 -0.74 11.13
C ASN A 116 -1.29 -2.19 10.71
N THR A 117 -0.13 -2.73 11.07
CA THR A 117 0.25 -4.11 10.75
C THR A 117 -0.71 -5.11 11.40
N THR A 118 -0.92 -4.99 12.71
CA THR A 118 -1.81 -5.88 13.47
C THR A 118 -3.26 -5.77 13.02
N HIS A 119 -3.75 -4.55 12.75
CA HIS A 119 -5.09 -4.33 12.22
C HIS A 119 -5.27 -4.95 10.82
N GLY A 120 -4.26 -4.83 9.94
CA GLY A 120 -4.25 -5.44 8.62
C GLY A 120 -4.34 -6.97 8.70
N ILE A 121 -3.51 -7.60 9.56
CA ILE A 121 -3.54 -9.04 9.82
C ILE A 121 -4.90 -9.48 10.35
N ALA A 122 -5.47 -8.75 11.32
CA ALA A 122 -6.79 -9.07 11.87
C ALA A 122 -7.88 -9.05 10.80
N LYS A 123 -7.85 -8.08 9.88
CA LYS A 123 -8.78 -8.03 8.73
C LYS A 123 -8.62 -9.21 7.78
N LEU A 124 -7.40 -9.59 7.47
CA LEU A 124 -7.12 -10.76 6.62
C LEU A 124 -7.63 -12.05 7.27
N HIS A 125 -7.41 -12.20 8.58
CA HIS A 125 -7.93 -13.33 9.35
C HIS A 125 -9.47 -13.36 9.33
N ALA A 126 -10.11 -12.25 9.64
CA ALA A 126 -11.57 -12.15 9.64
C ALA A 126 -12.20 -12.42 8.26
N ALA A 127 -11.47 -12.14 7.18
CA ALA A 127 -11.87 -12.41 5.82
C ALA A 127 -11.51 -13.83 5.32
N GLY A 128 -10.93 -14.68 6.15
CA GLY A 128 -10.53 -16.05 5.78
C GLY A 128 -9.42 -16.11 4.72
N ARG A 129 -8.50 -15.12 4.73
CA ARG A 129 -7.40 -15.01 3.76
C ARG A 129 -6.06 -15.53 4.27
N LEU A 130 -5.95 -15.82 5.57
CA LEU A 130 -4.77 -16.43 6.17
C LEU A 130 -4.88 -17.95 6.10
#